data_AF-A0A927UBS0-F1
#
_entry.id   AF-A0A927UBS0-F1
#
_cell.length_a   1.000
_cell.length_b   1.000
_cell.length_c   1.000
_cell.angle_alpha   90.00
_cell.angle_beta   90.00
_cell.angle_gamma   90.00
#
_symmetry.space_group_name_H-M   'P 1'
#
loop_
_entity.id
_entity.type
_entity.pdbx_description
1 polymer ?
#
loop_
_entity_poly.entity_id
_entity_poly.type
_entity_poly.pdbx_seq_one_letter_code
_entity_poly.pdbx_strand_id
1 'polypeptide(L)'
;MNREYEAIQISVYIDAVYTILKEHNDMSIIQLSFYSYVVNKTRFLEKEIYTAKTKKDIVVKAISVISGDFEGFSNAMPFILKAIHIMNKSGLIKVEGNVIHLCNKEYKSINAKLSNFENKAINESKRWSDKRFIKEVLHCV
;
A
#
# COMPACT_ATOMS: atom_id res chain seq x y z
N MET A 1 6.55 19.65 14.43
CA MET A 1 5.80 18.40 14.19
C MET A 1 5.89 17.55 15.45
N ASN A 2 4.77 17.13 16.04
CA ASN A 2 4.79 16.32 17.27
C ASN A 2 5.37 14.92 16.96
N ARG A 3 6.49 14.55 17.59
CA ARG A 3 7.16 13.25 17.38
C ARG A 3 6.23 12.06 17.64
N GLU A 4 5.27 12.23 18.54
CA GLU A 4 4.27 11.22 18.86
C GLU A 4 3.34 10.97 17.66
N TYR A 5 2.86 12.03 17.02
CA TYR A 5 2.02 11.93 15.84
C TYR A 5 2.75 11.22 14.69
N GLU A 6 4.00 11.57 14.46
CA GLU A 6 4.84 10.92 13.45
C GLU A 6 5.02 9.42 13.75
N ALA A 7 5.32 9.06 15.00
CA ALA A 7 5.46 7.66 15.39
C ALA A 7 4.17 6.85 15.17
N ILE A 8 3.01 7.46 15.45
CA ILE A 8 1.70 6.85 15.20
C ILE A 8 1.45 6.66 13.69
N GLN A 9 1.74 7.67 12.86
CA GLN A 9 1.57 7.54 11.41
C GLN A 9 2.48 6.43 10.84
N ILE A 10 3.73 6.38 11.30
CA ILE A 10 4.68 5.34 10.87
C ILE A 10 4.18 3.95 11.29
N SER A 11 3.70 3.76 12.51
CA SER A 11 3.22 2.46 12.98
C SER A 11 2.00 1.96 12.18
N VAL A 12 1.10 2.87 11.82
CA VAL A 12 -0.04 2.59 10.94
C VAL A 12 0.42 2.12 9.56
N TYR A 13 1.45 2.75 8.98
CA TYR A 13 1.97 2.31 7.68
C TYR A 13 2.83 1.06 7.75
N ILE A 14 3.50 0.76 8.88
CA ILE A 14 4.13 -0.55 9.09
C ILE A 14 3.07 -1.66 8.99
N ASP A 15 1.92 -1.46 9.66
CA ASP A 15 0.80 -2.40 9.65
C ASP A 15 0.24 -2.61 8.23
N ALA A 16 0.04 -1.52 7.47
CA ALA A 16 -0.44 -1.59 6.08
C ALA A 16 0.56 -2.28 5.14
N VAL A 17 1.82 -1.87 5.16
CA VAL A 17 2.91 -2.45 4.35
C VAL A 17 3.05 -3.94 4.63
N TYR A 18 3.10 -4.32 5.91
CA TYR A 18 3.23 -5.72 6.30
C TYR A 18 2.03 -6.55 5.84
N THR A 19 0.80 -6.04 6.00
CA THR A 19 -0.41 -6.75 5.56
C THR A 19 -0.38 -7.04 4.06
N ILE A 20 0.03 -6.06 3.25
CA ILE A 20 0.16 -6.24 1.79
C ILE A 20 1.21 -7.30 1.46
N LEU A 21 2.40 -7.19 2.06
CA LEU A 21 3.50 -8.11 1.80
C LEU A 21 3.21 -9.53 2.33
N LYS A 22 2.44 -9.67 3.40
CA LYS A 22 2.03 -10.98 3.94
C LYS A 22 1.16 -11.77 2.97
N GLU A 23 0.28 -11.09 2.23
CA GLU A 23 -0.63 -11.71 1.25
C GLU A 23 0.03 -11.88 -0.13
N HIS A 24 0.93 -10.97 -0.53
CA HIS A 24 1.49 -10.93 -1.89
C HIS A 24 2.98 -11.27 -2.00
N ASN A 25 3.68 -11.53 -0.89
CA ASN A 25 5.11 -11.85 -0.70
C ASN A 25 6.13 -10.79 -1.16
N ASP A 26 5.89 -10.18 -2.32
CA ASP A 26 6.75 -9.17 -2.94
C ASP A 26 5.94 -8.08 -3.64
N MET A 27 6.55 -6.91 -3.77
CA MET A 27 5.99 -5.78 -4.53
C MET A 27 7.04 -4.72 -4.85
N SER A 28 6.85 -3.96 -5.93
CA SER A 28 7.68 -2.77 -6.16
C SER A 28 7.39 -1.69 -5.10
N ILE A 29 8.39 -0.86 -4.80
CA ILE A 29 8.25 0.27 -3.87
C ILE A 29 7.10 1.19 -4.30
N ILE A 30 6.95 1.44 -5.61
CA ILE A 30 5.94 2.34 -6.15
C ILE A 30 4.53 1.80 -5.90
N GLN A 31 4.29 0.54 -6.26
CA GLN A 31 2.99 -0.11 -6.06
C GLN A 31 2.69 -0.27 -4.58
N LEU A 32 3.70 -0.66 -3.78
CA LEU A 32 3.55 -0.84 -2.34
C LEU A 32 3.18 0.46 -1.66
N SER A 33 3.82 1.57 -2.03
CA SER A 33 3.50 2.88 -1.46
C SER A 33 2.07 3.30 -1.78
N PHE A 34 1.64 3.15 -3.03
CA PHE A 34 0.27 3.43 -3.43
C PHE A 34 -0.74 2.56 -2.66
N TYR A 35 -0.56 1.25 -2.64
CA TYR A 35 -1.52 0.36 -1.99
C TYR A 35 -1.49 0.49 -0.47
N SER A 36 -0.36 0.81 0.14
CA SER A 36 -0.29 1.09 1.58
C SER A 36 -1.13 2.31 1.96
N TYR A 37 -1.12 3.34 1.10
CA TYR A 37 -1.99 4.50 1.27
C TYR A 37 -3.46 4.15 1.06
N VAL A 38 -3.81 3.42 -0.01
CA VAL A 38 -5.18 2.96 -0.26
C VAL A 38 -5.73 2.17 0.92
N VAL A 39 -5.00 1.14 1.38
CA VAL A 39 -5.40 0.26 2.49
C VAL A 39 -5.59 1.05 3.78
N ASN A 40 -4.71 2.02 4.06
CA ASN A 40 -4.87 2.87 5.23
C ASN A 40 -6.12 3.77 5.14
N LYS A 41 -6.39 4.32 3.96
CA LYS A 41 -7.54 5.20 3.72
C LYS A 41 -8.87 4.43 3.77
N THR A 42 -8.92 3.22 3.21
CA THR A 42 -10.11 2.39 3.15
C THR A 42 -10.45 1.73 4.49
N ARG A 43 -9.47 1.58 5.39
CA ARG A 43 -9.64 0.99 6.74
C ARG A 43 -10.74 1.65 7.57
N PHE A 44 -11.00 2.94 7.38
CA PHE A 44 -11.99 3.70 8.14
C PHE A 44 -13.33 3.84 7.40
N LEU A 45 -13.48 3.25 6.22
CA LEU A 45 -14.73 3.27 5.49
C LEU A 45 -15.63 2.13 5.97
N GLU A 46 -16.84 2.48 6.43
CA GLU A 46 -17.84 1.49 6.87
C GLU A 46 -18.33 0.57 5.73
N LYS A 47 -18.10 0.95 4.47
CA LYS A 47 -18.50 0.20 3.28
C LYS A 47 -17.42 0.22 2.21
N GLU A 48 -17.19 -0.93 1.57
CA GLU A 48 -16.32 -1.03 0.39
C GLU A 48 -16.90 -0.17 -0.75
N ILE A 49 -16.13 0.83 -1.22
CA ILE A 49 -16.50 1.67 -2.38
C ILE A 49 -16.63 0.80 -3.64
N TYR A 50 -15.76 -0.20 -3.77
CA TYR A 50 -15.75 -1.14 -4.89
C TYR A 50 -15.80 -2.58 -4.39
N THR A 51 -16.68 -3.38 -5.00
CA THR A 51 -16.73 -4.82 -4.75
C THR A 51 -15.94 -5.59 -5.80
N ALA A 52 -15.39 -6.74 -5.42
CA ALA A 52 -14.60 -7.62 -6.28
C ALA A 52 -15.39 -8.35 -7.39
N LYS A 53 -16.65 -7.96 -7.65
CA LYS A 53 -17.58 -8.65 -8.58
C LYS A 53 -17.23 -8.41 -10.05
N THR A 54 -16.64 -7.27 -10.39
CA THR A 54 -16.32 -6.91 -11.78
C THR A 54 -14.82 -6.82 -11.99
N LYS A 55 -14.24 -7.74 -12.78
CA LYS A 55 -12.80 -7.80 -13.06
C LYS A 55 -12.29 -6.66 -13.95
N LYS A 56 -13.16 -6.09 -14.79
CA LYS A 56 -12.78 -5.05 -15.75
C LYS A 56 -12.27 -3.80 -15.01
N ASP A 57 -11.10 -3.32 -15.41
CA ASP A 57 -10.45 -2.08 -14.96
C ASP A 57 -10.21 -2.01 -13.44
N ILE A 58 -9.94 -3.15 -12.79
CA ILE A 58 -9.82 -3.20 -11.33
C ILE A 58 -8.65 -2.38 -10.77
N VAL A 59 -7.53 -2.30 -11.49
CA VAL A 59 -6.38 -1.45 -11.11
C VAL A 59 -6.77 0.02 -11.20
N VAL A 60 -7.43 0.43 -12.29
CA VAL A 60 -7.91 1.81 -12.48
C VAL A 60 -8.93 2.18 -11.40
N LYS A 61 -9.85 1.27 -11.05
CA LYS A 61 -10.79 1.49 -9.93
C LYS A 61 -10.08 1.70 -8.60
N ALA A 62 -9.01 0.94 -8.34
CA ALA A 62 -8.21 1.13 -7.12
C ALA A 62 -7.52 2.50 -7.13
N ILE A 63 -7.00 2.94 -8.28
CA ILE A 63 -6.46 4.30 -8.47
C ILE A 63 -7.56 5.35 -8.20
N SER A 64 -8.77 5.14 -8.70
CA SER A 64 -9.89 6.04 -8.47
C SER A 64 -10.35 6.16 -7.02
N VAL A 65 -9.99 5.22 -6.12
CA VAL A 65 -10.27 5.33 -4.68
C VAL A 65 -9.59 6.57 -4.08
N ILE A 66 -8.46 6.99 -4.65
CA ILE A 66 -7.70 8.15 -4.17
C ILE A 66 -7.73 9.33 -5.13
N SER A 67 -8.59 9.29 -6.17
CA SER A 67 -8.73 10.38 -7.13
C SER A 67 -9.05 11.70 -6.43
N GLY A 68 -8.31 12.75 -6.77
CA GLY A 68 -8.45 14.08 -6.17
C GLY A 68 -7.83 14.22 -4.77
N ASP A 69 -7.16 13.19 -4.25
CA ASP A 69 -6.43 13.25 -2.96
C ASP A 69 -4.92 13.07 -3.14
N PHE A 70 -4.37 13.78 -4.14
CA PHE A 70 -2.92 13.84 -4.37
C PHE A 70 -2.18 14.33 -3.14
N GLU A 71 -2.71 15.36 -2.49
CA GLU A 71 -2.08 15.97 -1.32
C GLU A 71 -2.01 14.99 -0.16
N GLY A 72 -3.08 14.23 0.13
CA GLY A 72 -3.07 13.19 1.14
C GLY A 72 -2.07 12.08 0.83
N PHE A 73 -2.00 11.63 -0.43
CA PHE A 73 -1.01 10.64 -0.85
C PHE A 73 0.44 11.15 -0.72
N SER A 74 0.69 12.38 -1.18
CA SER A 74 2.00 13.03 -1.09
C SER A 74 2.43 13.21 0.38
N ASN A 75 1.50 13.60 1.25
CA ASN A 75 1.76 13.76 2.69
C ASN A 75 1.97 12.42 3.41
N ALA A 76 1.37 11.33 2.92
CA ALA A 76 1.57 9.98 3.45
C ALA A 76 2.94 9.38 3.08
N MET A 77 3.48 9.75 1.91
CA MET A 77 4.68 9.15 1.34
C MET A 77 5.89 9.12 2.30
N PRO A 78 6.24 10.20 3.04
CA PRO A 78 7.36 10.16 3.99
C PRO A 78 7.17 9.12 5.10
N PHE A 79 5.94 8.92 5.59
CA PHE A 79 5.66 7.95 6.64
C PHE A 79 5.73 6.51 6.12
N ILE A 80 5.24 6.27 4.90
CA ILE A 80 5.34 4.97 4.21
C ILE A 80 6.81 4.58 3.99
N LEU A 81 7.62 5.51 3.47
CA LEU A 81 9.04 5.25 3.24
C LEU A 81 9.81 5.02 4.56
N LYS A 82 9.47 5.75 5.62
CA LYS A 82 10.02 5.50 6.97
C LYS A 82 9.60 4.14 7.53
N ALA A 83 8.34 3.72 7.32
CA ALA A 83 7.87 2.39 7.70
C ALA A 83 8.68 1.29 6.99
N ILE A 84 8.82 1.39 5.66
CA ILE A 84 9.66 0.48 4.87
C ILE A 84 11.11 0.47 5.40
N HIS A 85 11.68 1.65 5.67
CA HIS A 85 13.04 1.74 6.20
C HIS A 85 13.21 1.01 7.54
N ILE A 86 12.29 1.24 8.48
CA ILE A 86 12.29 0.58 9.80
C ILE A 86 12.14 -0.94 9.65
N MET A 87 11.21 -1.40 8.81
CA MET A 87 10.99 -2.82 8.55
C MET A 87 12.22 -3.49 7.92
N ASN A 88 12.94 -2.79 7.05
CA ASN A 88 14.19 -3.29 6.47
C ASN A 88 15.30 -3.37 7.53
N LYS A 89 15.40 -2.37 8.41
CA LYS A 89 16.37 -2.37 9.52
C LYS A 89 16.10 -3.44 10.57
N SER A 90 14.84 -3.80 10.79
CA SER A 90 14.46 -4.88 11.70
C SER A 90 14.56 -6.28 11.08
N GLY A 91 14.87 -6.40 9.78
CA GLY A 91 14.95 -7.68 9.07
C GLY A 91 13.59 -8.31 8.75
N LEU A 92 12.48 -7.57 8.91
CA LEU A 92 11.15 -8.04 8.51
C LEU A 92 11.02 -8.13 6.99
N ILE A 93 11.66 -7.21 6.28
CA ILE A 93 11.69 -7.15 4.80
C ILE A 93 13.11 -6.99 4.31
N LYS A 94 13.30 -7.26 3.02
CA LYS A 94 14.53 -6.97 2.27
C LYS A 94 14.19 -6.17 1.03
N VAL A 95 15.01 -5.16 0.73
CA VAL A 95 14.90 -4.34 -0.49
C VAL A 95 15.96 -4.80 -1.49
N GLU A 96 15.53 -5.24 -2.66
CA GLU A 96 16.40 -5.63 -3.79
C GLU A 96 16.04 -4.79 -5.02
N GLY A 97 16.89 -3.80 -5.35
CA GLY A 97 16.56 -2.82 -6.39
C GLY A 97 15.32 -2.02 -6.02
N ASN A 98 14.27 -2.09 -6.85
CA ASN A 98 12.97 -1.45 -6.60
C ASN A 98 11.93 -2.41 -5.98
N VAL A 99 12.29 -3.66 -5.70
CA VAL A 99 11.36 -4.67 -5.17
C VAL A 99 11.60 -4.88 -3.67
N ILE A 100 10.52 -5.03 -2.94
CA ILE A 100 10.51 -5.34 -1.51
C ILE A 100 10.00 -6.77 -1.33
N HIS A 101 10.73 -7.56 -0.56
CA HIS A 101 10.41 -8.94 -0.24
C HIS A 101 10.14 -9.09 1.26
N LEU A 102 9.11 -9.85 1.61
CA LEU A 102 8.88 -10.24 3.00
C LEU A 102 9.87 -11.34 3.41
N CYS A 103 10.61 -11.12 4.50
CA CYS A 103 11.58 -12.09 5.02
C CYS A 103 11.07 -12.82 6.25
N ASN A 104 10.32 -12.13 7.12
CA ASN A 104 9.84 -12.70 8.38
C ASN A 104 8.33 -12.44 8.55
N LYS A 105 7.59 -13.49 8.94
CA LYS A 105 6.13 -13.47 9.18
C LYS A 105 5.74 -13.37 10.66
N GLU A 106 6.69 -13.06 11.54
CA GLU A 106 6.47 -12.97 13.00
C GLU A 106 5.78 -11.69 13.45
N TYR A 107 5.66 -10.68 12.59
CA TYR A 107 4.94 -9.46 12.94
C TYR A 107 3.43 -9.73 13.02
N LYS A 108 2.83 -9.38 14.16
CA LYS A 108 1.39 -9.46 14.39
C LYS A 108 0.74 -8.15 13.94
N SER A 109 0.27 -8.16 12.70
CA SER A 109 -0.54 -7.08 12.13
C SER A 109 -1.84 -6.88 12.91
N ILE A 110 -2.18 -5.62 13.20
CA ILE A 110 -3.51 -5.21 13.65
C ILE A 110 -4.50 -5.37 12.48
N ASN A 111 -4.06 -5.07 11.27
CA ASN A 111 -4.80 -5.34 10.05
C ASN A 111 -4.76 -6.84 9.73
N ALA A 112 -5.87 -7.53 10.00
CA ALA A 112 -5.93 -8.97 9.86
C ALA A 112 -5.81 -9.45 8.40
N LYS A 113 -6.47 -8.77 7.45
CA LYS A 113 -6.54 -9.15 6.02
C LYS A 113 -6.86 -7.97 5.11
N LEU A 114 -6.41 -8.06 3.87
CA LEU A 114 -6.87 -7.22 2.76
C LEU A 114 -8.27 -7.62 2.31
N SER A 115 -9.05 -6.67 1.80
CA SER A 115 -10.32 -6.94 1.12
C SER A 115 -10.12 -7.78 -0.15
N ASN A 116 -11.19 -8.43 -0.61
CA ASN A 116 -11.17 -9.15 -1.89
C ASN A 116 -10.89 -8.22 -3.07
N PHE A 117 -11.30 -6.95 -2.97
CA PHE A 117 -11.04 -5.95 -4.00
C PHE A 117 -9.55 -5.58 -4.05
N GLU A 118 -8.95 -5.23 -2.90
CA GLU A 118 -7.52 -4.88 -2.81
C GLU A 118 -6.64 -6.02 -3.29
N ASN A 119 -6.89 -7.26 -2.83
CA ASN A 119 -6.15 -8.44 -3.26
C ASN A 119 -6.17 -8.61 -4.79
N LYS A 120 -7.33 -8.46 -5.43
CA LYS A 120 -7.42 -8.59 -6.89
C LYS A 120 -6.78 -7.42 -7.62
N ALA A 121 -6.95 -6.19 -7.12
CA ALA A 121 -6.34 -5.00 -7.70
C ALA A 121 -4.81 -5.12 -7.68
N ILE A 122 -4.24 -5.49 -6.53
CA ILE A 122 -2.81 -5.72 -6.36
C ILE A 122 -2.31 -6.79 -7.33
N ASN A 123 -2.95 -7.97 -7.37
CA ASN A 123 -2.53 -9.07 -8.24
C ASN A 123 -2.55 -8.69 -9.72
N GLU A 124 -3.56 -7.93 -10.17
CA GLU A 124 -3.61 -7.45 -11.55
C GLU A 124 -2.54 -6.37 -11.81
N SER A 125 -2.27 -5.50 -10.84
CA SER A 125 -1.26 -4.45 -10.96
C SER A 125 0.16 -4.99 -11.14
N LYS A 126 0.47 -6.19 -10.63
CA LYS A 126 1.79 -6.83 -10.83
C LYS A 126 2.16 -7.01 -12.30
N ARG A 127 1.19 -6.97 -13.22
CA ARG A 127 1.42 -7.03 -14.68
C ARG A 127 1.82 -5.68 -15.29
N TRP A 128 1.71 -4.60 -14.53
CA TRP A 128 2.01 -3.25 -14.98
C TRP A 128 3.44 -2.89 -14.56
N SER A 129 4.18 -2.26 -15.46
CA SER A 129 5.45 -1.65 -15.08
C SER A 129 5.21 -0.45 -14.15
N ASP A 130 6.17 -0.19 -13.26
CA ASP A 130 6.14 0.96 -12.35
C ASP A 130 5.89 2.28 -13.10
N LYS A 131 6.54 2.46 -14.26
CA LYS A 131 6.35 3.65 -15.11
C LYS A 131 4.90 3.79 -15.61
N ARG A 132 4.27 2.69 -16.04
CA ARG A 132 2.86 2.72 -16.46
C ARG A 132 1.98 3.00 -15.25
N PHE A 133 2.22 2.31 -14.14
CA PHE A 133 1.43 2.43 -12.93
C PHE A 133 1.42 3.85 -12.38
N ILE A 134 2.59 4.44 -12.17
CA ILE A 134 2.67 5.81 -11.64
C ILE A 134 2.10 6.85 -12.59
N LYS A 135 2.22 6.63 -13.91
CA LYS A 135 1.60 7.52 -14.91
C LYS A 135 0.09 7.56 -14.74
N GLU A 136 -0.55 6.40 -14.57
CA GLU A 136 -2.00 6.33 -14.35
C GLU A 136 -2.40 6.91 -13.00
N VAL A 137 -1.62 6.65 -11.93
CA VAL A 137 -1.84 7.28 -10.62
C VAL A 137 -1.81 8.81 -10.77
N LEU A 138 -0.76 9.38 -11.35
CA LEU A 138 -0.64 10.83 -11.50
C LEU A 138 -1.63 11.45 -12.49
N HIS A 139 -2.21 10.66 -13.39
CA HIS A 139 -3.22 11.15 -14.32
C HIS A 139 -4.62 11.21 -13.68
N CYS A 140 -4.90 10.33 -12.71
CA CYS A 140 -6.21 10.21 -12.07
C CYS A 140 -6.29 10.89 -10.69
N VAL A 141 -5.16 11.27 -10.10
CA VAL A 141 -5.06 11.79 -8.73
C VAL A 141 -4.87 13.30 -8.74
#